data_AF-A0A5Z6SQL4-F1
#
_entry.id   AF-A0A5Z6SQL4-F1
#
_cell.length_a   1.000
_cell.length_b   1.000
_cell.length_c   1.000
_cell.angle_alpha   90.00
_cell.angle_beta   90.00
_cell.angle_gamma   90.00
#
_symmetry.space_group_name_H-M   'P 1'
#
loop_
_entity.id
_entity.type
_entity.pdbx_description
1 polymer ?
#
loop_
_entity_poly.entity_id
_entity_poly.type
_entity_poly.pdbx_seq_one_letter_code
_entity_poly.pdbx_strand_id
1 'polypeptide(L)'
;MKLNLITVSLATLVAAGAFPAHAGPQAHVVCGYHHTLGDDAIMMFGKANQAMWHDFFGNTHTDAVSTYQTLRAQPDTTCDNKADSSAY
;
A
#
# COMPACT_ATOMS: atom_id res chain seq x y z
N MET A 1 -16.97 -49.22 10.24
CA MET A 1 -17.35 -47.79 10.17
C MET A 1 -17.64 -47.46 8.71
N LYS A 2 -18.91 -47.37 8.30
CA LYS A 2 -19.31 -47.07 6.91
C LYS A 2 -19.36 -45.54 6.77
N LEU A 3 -18.45 -44.95 6.00
CA LEU A 3 -18.53 -43.53 5.66
C LEU A 3 -19.72 -43.32 4.71
N ASN A 4 -20.68 -42.48 5.12
CA ASN A 4 -21.83 -42.13 4.31
C ASN A 4 -21.40 -41.28 3.10
N LEU A 5 -21.93 -41.57 1.91
CA LEU A 5 -21.62 -40.82 0.68
C LEU A 5 -21.82 -39.30 0.82
N ILE A 6 -22.76 -38.88 1.67
CA ILE A 6 -23.08 -37.45 1.92
C ILE A 6 -21.89 -36.69 2.51
N THR A 7 -21.11 -37.33 3.39
CA THR A 7 -19.93 -36.69 4.00
C THR A 7 -18.75 -36.52 3.03
N VAL A 8 -18.68 -37.34 1.97
CA VAL A 8 -17.63 -37.21 0.94
C VAL A 8 -17.94 -36.03 0.01
N SER A 9 -19.21 -35.82 -0.33
CA SER A 9 -19.65 -34.77 -1.27
C SER A 9 -19.50 -33.35 -0.73
N LEU A 10 -19.53 -33.16 0.59
CA LEU A 10 -19.39 -31.82 1.19
C LEU A 10 -17.92 -31.39 1.27
N ALA A 11 -17.00 -32.34 1.46
CA ALA A 11 -15.56 -32.07 1.51
C ALA A 11 -14.99 -31.64 0.14
N THR A 12 -15.56 -32.15 -0.96
CA THR A 12 -15.14 -31.78 -2.32
C THR A 12 -15.58 -30.37 -2.73
N LEU A 13 -16.72 -29.87 -2.26
CA LEU A 13 -17.15 -28.49 -2.55
C LEU A 13 -16.29 -27.42 -1.85
N VAL A 14 -15.81 -27.68 -0.63
CA VAL A 14 -14.96 -26.73 0.10
C VAL A 14 -13.57 -26.60 -0.52
N ALA A 15 -13.02 -27.70 -1.07
CA ALA A 15 -11.73 -27.68 -1.75
C ALA A 15 -11.76 -26.90 -3.09
N ALA A 16 -12.91 -26.81 -3.75
CA ALA A 16 -13.05 -26.17 -5.06
C ALA A 16 -13.13 -24.63 -5.00
N GLY A 17 -13.31 -24.03 -3.82
CA GLY A 17 -13.44 -22.57 -3.65
C GLY A 17 -12.15 -21.83 -3.28
N ALA A 18 -11.08 -22.56 -2.95
CA ALA A 18 -9.83 -21.98 -2.46
C ALA A 18 -8.86 -21.60 -3.59
N PHE A 19 -9.35 -20.90 -4.62
CA PHE A 19 -8.44 -20.32 -5.61
C PHE A 19 -7.65 -19.18 -4.95
N PRO A 20 -6.31 -19.14 -5.07
CA PRO A 20 -5.56 -17.95 -4.67
C PRO A 20 -6.06 -16.74 -5.46
N ALA A 21 -6.62 -15.76 -4.76
CA ALA A 21 -6.88 -14.44 -5.34
C ALA A 21 -5.53 -13.81 -5.72
N HIS A 22 -5.18 -13.91 -7.00
CA HIS A 22 -4.03 -13.17 -7.53
C HIS A 22 -4.46 -11.71 -7.71
N ALA A 23 -4.08 -10.87 -6.76
CA ALA A 23 -3.92 -9.46 -7.06
C ALA A 23 -2.85 -9.36 -8.16
N GLY A 24 -3.16 -8.70 -9.29
CA GLY A 24 -2.18 -8.47 -10.36
C GLY A 24 -0.97 -7.67 -9.85
N PRO A 25 0.01 -7.32 -10.70
CA PRO A 25 1.13 -6.47 -10.29
C PRO A 25 0.58 -5.17 -9.69
N GLN A 26 0.62 -5.07 -8.37
CA GLN A 26 0.42 -3.82 -7.67
C GLN A 26 1.76 -3.09 -7.77
N ALA A 27 1.75 -1.75 -7.80
CA ALA A 27 2.94 -1.02 -7.39
C ALA A 27 3.13 -1.31 -5.89
N HIS A 28 3.70 -2.47 -5.58
CA HIS A 28 4.00 -2.88 -4.22
C HIS A 28 5.25 -2.14 -3.81
N VAL A 29 5.07 -0.88 -3.41
CA VAL A 29 5.95 -0.26 -2.44
C VAL A 29 5.81 -1.13 -1.19
N VAL A 30 6.92 -1.70 -0.69
CA VAL A 30 6.95 -2.48 0.57
C VAL A 30 6.78 -1.53 1.77
N CYS A 31 5.85 -0.59 1.66
CA CYS A 31 5.69 0.57 2.51
C CYS A 31 4.23 0.65 2.95
N GLY A 32 4.05 0.82 4.27
CA GLY A 32 2.73 1.02 4.83
C GLY A 32 2.14 2.38 4.45
N TYR A 33 0.81 2.46 4.46
CA TYR A 33 0.09 3.73 4.49
C TYR A 33 0.57 4.59 5.68
N HIS A 34 0.66 5.91 5.48
CA HIS A 34 0.90 6.85 6.58
C HIS A 34 -0.27 7.84 6.77
N HIS A 35 -0.60 8.61 5.74
CA HIS A 35 -1.59 9.68 5.85
C HIS A 35 -2.16 10.08 4.48
N THR A 36 -3.21 10.91 4.51
CA THR A 36 -3.89 11.43 3.31
C THR A 36 -3.96 12.96 3.40
N LEU A 37 -3.53 13.67 2.36
CA LEU A 37 -3.61 15.14 2.26
C LEU A 37 -3.99 15.58 0.85
N GLY A 38 -4.50 16.81 0.71
CA GLY A 38 -4.70 17.47 -0.59
C GLY A 38 -3.42 18.12 -1.14
N ASP A 39 -2.27 17.49 -0.92
CA ASP A 39 -0.93 18.04 -1.17
C ASP A 39 -0.27 17.32 -2.35
N ASP A 40 0.51 18.04 -3.16
CA ASP A 40 1.31 17.46 -4.24
C ASP A 40 2.56 18.32 -4.50
N ALA A 41 3.72 17.80 -4.12
CA ALA A 41 5.00 18.48 -4.31
C ALA A 41 5.49 18.54 -5.76
N ILE A 42 4.86 17.81 -6.70
CA ILE A 42 5.18 17.86 -8.12
C ILE A 42 4.20 18.79 -8.84
N MET A 43 2.90 18.50 -8.77
CA MET A 43 1.89 19.23 -9.56
C MET A 43 1.56 20.60 -8.97
N MET A 44 1.55 20.72 -7.63
CA MET A 44 1.09 21.93 -6.91
C MET A 44 2.07 22.33 -5.79
N PHE A 45 3.36 22.36 -6.12
CA PHE A 45 4.43 22.64 -5.16
C PHE A 45 4.20 23.91 -4.33
N GLY A 46 4.31 23.79 -3.01
CA GLY A 46 4.10 24.86 -2.03
C GLY A 46 2.65 25.29 -1.86
N LYS A 47 1.68 24.57 -2.43
CA LYS A 47 0.24 24.85 -2.30
C LYS A 47 -0.43 23.76 -1.46
N ALA A 48 -0.27 23.85 -0.14
CA ALA A 48 -0.90 22.93 0.80
C ALA A 48 -2.43 22.92 0.63
N ASN A 49 -3.01 21.73 0.57
CA ASN A 49 -4.43 21.41 0.39
C ASN A 49 -5.08 22.00 -0.87
N GLN A 50 -4.31 22.17 -1.95
CA GLN A 50 -4.79 22.70 -3.23
C GLN A 50 -4.60 21.75 -4.42
N ALA A 51 -4.11 20.53 -4.17
CA ALA A 51 -4.03 19.46 -5.16
C ALA A 51 -5.25 18.53 -5.06
N MET A 52 -5.23 17.42 -5.81
CA MET A 52 -6.13 16.29 -5.54
C MET A 52 -5.72 15.58 -4.24
N TRP A 53 -6.61 14.75 -3.69
CA TRP A 53 -6.29 13.94 -2.52
C TRP A 53 -5.27 12.86 -2.87
N HIS A 54 -4.18 12.83 -2.12
CA HIS A 54 -3.15 11.80 -2.21
C HIS A 54 -3.08 11.02 -0.91
N ASP A 55 -3.02 9.69 -1.05
CA ASP A 55 -2.57 8.80 0.01
C ASP A 55 -1.06 8.66 -0.08
N PHE A 56 -0.38 8.89 1.04
CA PHE A 56 1.08 8.86 1.12
C PHE A 56 1.55 7.56 1.77
N PHE A 57 2.52 6.93 1.12
CA PHE A 57 3.18 5.69 1.52
C PHE A 57 4.69 5.92 1.59
N GLY A 58 5.38 5.23 2.49
CA GLY A 58 6.83 5.37 2.65
C GLY A 58 7.20 6.52 3.57
N ASN A 59 7.80 7.59 3.04
CA ASN A 59 8.33 8.68 3.86
C ASN A 59 7.22 9.40 4.63
N THR A 60 7.34 9.43 5.96
CA THR A 60 6.30 9.96 6.87
C THR A 60 6.24 11.49 6.91
N HIS A 61 7.15 12.18 6.23
CA HIS A 61 7.26 13.64 6.21
C HIS A 61 6.87 14.25 4.85
N THR A 62 6.33 13.45 3.93
CA THR A 62 5.88 13.95 2.63
C THR A 62 4.72 14.94 2.77
N ASP A 63 4.81 16.08 2.10
CA ASP A 63 3.84 17.18 2.09
C ASP A 63 3.96 18.04 0.81
N ALA A 64 3.21 19.14 0.70
CA ALA A 64 3.23 20.02 -0.47
C ALA A 64 4.57 20.72 -0.76
N VAL A 65 5.52 20.76 0.17
CA VAL A 65 6.84 21.41 -0.02
C VAL A 65 7.99 20.41 -0.10
N SER A 66 7.66 19.12 -0.15
CA SER A 66 8.65 18.06 -0.18
C SER A 66 9.55 18.13 -1.42
N THR A 67 10.83 17.88 -1.22
CA THR A 67 11.85 17.80 -2.26
C THR A 67 12.65 16.53 -2.03
N TYR A 68 13.44 16.11 -3.02
CA TYR A 68 14.38 15.01 -2.81
C TYR A 68 15.28 15.24 -1.59
N GLN A 69 15.75 16.47 -1.39
CA GLN A 69 16.65 16.82 -0.29
C GLN A 69 15.95 16.73 1.07
N THR A 70 14.72 17.25 1.20
CA THR A 70 13.98 17.18 2.47
C THR A 70 13.63 15.74 2.83
N LEU A 71 13.17 14.94 1.85
CA LEU A 71 12.84 13.52 2.06
C LEU A 71 14.07 12.69 2.43
N ARG A 72 15.27 12.99 1.89
CA ARG A 72 16.52 12.32 2.29
C ARG A 72 17.03 12.76 3.66
N ALA A 73 16.77 14.00 4.06
CA ALA A 73 17.14 14.52 5.37
C ALA A 73 16.23 14.00 6.50
N GLN A 74 15.02 13.55 6.16
CA GLN A 74 14.02 13.01 7.07
C GLN A 74 13.73 11.54 6.72
N PRO A 75 14.56 10.58 7.17
CA PRO A 75 14.56 9.21 6.67
C PRO A 75 13.46 8.31 7.27
N ASP A 76 12.57 8.85 8.11
CA ASP A 76 11.51 8.06 8.72
C ASP A 76 10.57 7.55 7.64
N THR A 77 10.40 6.22 7.61
CA THR A 77 9.67 5.54 6.54
C THR A 77 8.91 4.34 7.06
N THR A 78 7.71 4.15 6.52
CA THR A 78 6.88 2.95 6.70
C THR A 78 7.38 1.76 5.88
N CYS A 79 8.40 1.94 5.03
CA CYS A 79 8.99 0.89 4.22
C CYS A 79 9.81 -0.11 5.05
N ASP A 80 9.88 -1.37 4.61
CA ASP A 80 10.83 -2.36 5.17
C ASP A 80 12.29 -1.94 4.88
N ASN A 81 12.54 -1.45 3.67
CA ASN A 81 13.83 -0.86 3.32
C ASN A 81 13.93 0.55 3.91
N LYS A 82 14.69 0.69 5.01
CA LYS A 82 14.89 1.97 5.69
C LYS A 82 15.73 3.01 4.92
N ALA A 83 16.30 2.63 3.77
CA ALA A 83 16.95 3.58 2.87
C ALA A 83 15.98 4.16 1.82
N ASP A 84 14.75 3.65 1.73
CA ASP A 84 13.72 4.12 0.82
C ASP A 84 13.16 5.47 1.29
N SER A 85 13.12 6.44 0.38
CA SER A 85 12.65 7.80 0.63
C SER A 85 11.52 8.19 -0.33
N SER A 86 10.80 7.21 -0.86
CA SER A 86 9.64 7.40 -1.74
C SER A 86 8.48 8.06 -0.99
N ALA A 87 7.64 8.78 -1.72
CA ALA A 87 6.63 9.69 -1.21
C ALA A 87 5.19 9.17 -1.39
N TYR A 88 4.92 8.42 -2.45
CA TYR A 88 3.60 7.91 -2.86
C TYR A 88 3.77 6.58 -3.61
#